data_AF-A0A6I2LXS2-F1
#
_entry.id   AF-A0A6I2LXS2-F1
#
_cell.length_a   1.000
_cell.length_b   1.000
_cell.length_c   1.000
_cell.angle_alpha   90.00
_cell.angle_beta   90.00
_cell.angle_gamma   90.00
#
_symmetry.space_group_name_H-M   'P 1'
#
loop_
_entity.id
_entity.type
_entity.pdbx_description
1 polymer ?
#
loop_
_entity_poly.entity_id
_entity_poly.type
_entity_poly.pdbx_seq_one_letter_code
_entity_poly.pdbx_strand_id
1 'polypeptide(L)'
;MSGKISGPYTMDEILQMEDKTDWERLRREEAEGPYEGEEDEEIAGIEWGEAVLVIPEPKQAVSLRIDRDVIDFFKSQGKGYQTRMNAVLRAYMEAKKAG
;
A
#
# COMPACT_ATOMS: atom_id res chain seq x y z
N MET A 1 15.11 -22.32 1.94
CA MET A 1 14.94 -20.97 2.52
C MET A 1 13.46 -20.63 2.43
N SER A 2 12.68 -20.95 3.46
CA SER A 2 11.22 -20.74 3.48
C SER A 2 10.97 -19.35 4.07
N GLY A 3 10.83 -18.34 3.20
CA GLY A 3 10.49 -16.97 3.60
C GLY A 3 9.02 -16.89 3.99
N LYS A 4 8.67 -15.96 4.89
CA LYS A 4 7.27 -15.70 5.28
C LYS A 4 6.54 -15.05 4.11
N ILE A 5 5.45 -15.66 3.65
CA ILE A 5 4.72 -15.21 2.45
C ILE A 5 3.43 -14.47 2.83
N SER A 6 2.86 -14.74 4.01
CA SER A 6 1.81 -13.90 4.61
C SER A 6 1.57 -14.29 6.07
N GLY A 7 1.41 -13.31 6.97
CA GLY A 7 1.09 -13.54 8.39
C GLY A 7 2.18 -14.29 9.19
N PRO A 8 1.83 -14.95 10.32
CA PRO A 8 2.79 -15.69 11.14
C PRO A 8 3.22 -17.04 10.54
N TYR A 9 2.71 -17.42 9.37
CA TYR A 9 2.88 -18.75 8.79
C TYR A 9 3.90 -18.79 7.65
N THR A 10 4.62 -19.91 7.56
CA THR A 10 5.53 -20.25 6.46
C THR A 10 4.79 -20.97 5.32
N MET A 11 5.40 -21.04 4.14
CA MET A 11 4.78 -21.71 2.98
C MET A 11 4.48 -23.18 3.26
N ASP A 12 5.42 -23.87 3.91
CA ASP A 12 5.28 -25.29 4.26
C ASP A 12 4.14 -25.52 5.27
N GLU A 13 3.94 -24.59 6.21
CA GLU A 13 2.83 -24.64 7.16
C GLU A 13 1.49 -24.39 6.48
N ILE A 14 1.40 -23.42 5.56
CA ILE A 14 0.16 -23.11 4.83
C ILE A 14 -0.29 -24.31 3.98
N LEU A 15 0.65 -25.00 3.32
CA LEU A 15 0.34 -26.18 2.51
C LEU A 15 -0.14 -27.38 3.34
N GLN A 16 0.18 -27.42 4.63
CA GLN A 16 -0.24 -28.48 5.55
C GLN A 16 -1.54 -28.14 6.31
N MET A 17 -2.02 -26.90 6.23
CA MET A 17 -3.27 -26.53 6.87
C MET A 17 -4.45 -27.16 6.15
N GLU A 18 -5.46 -27.54 6.93
CA GLU A 18 -6.75 -27.94 6.39
C GLU A 18 -7.39 -26.77 5.64
N ASP A 19 -7.85 -27.05 4.43
CA ASP A 19 -8.61 -26.08 3.67
C ASP A 19 -9.95 -25.81 4.36
N LYS A 20 -10.33 -24.54 4.42
CA LYS A 20 -11.60 -24.09 5.02
C LYS A 20 -12.62 -23.69 3.97
N THR A 21 -12.31 -23.99 2.70
CA THR A 21 -13.14 -23.58 1.57
C THR A 21 -14.28 -24.58 1.41
N ASP A 22 -15.51 -24.09 1.42
CA ASP A 22 -16.66 -24.90 1.03
C ASP A 22 -16.71 -25.05 -0.50
N TRP A 23 -15.95 -26.02 -1.00
CA TRP A 23 -15.83 -26.29 -2.44
C TRP A 23 -17.15 -26.75 -3.07
N GLU A 24 -18.03 -27.39 -2.30
CA GLU A 24 -19.34 -27.81 -2.77
C GLU A 24 -20.26 -26.61 -3.01
N ARG A 25 -20.19 -25.60 -2.14
CA ARG A 25 -20.90 -24.33 -2.36
C ARG A 25 -20.39 -23.61 -3.61
N LEU A 26 -19.07 -23.46 -3.75
CA LEU A 26 -18.47 -22.77 -4.91
C LEU A 26 -18.82 -23.45 -6.24
N ARG A 27 -18.78 -24.79 -6.29
CA ARG A 27 -19.18 -25.55 -7.48
C ARG A 27 -20.64 -25.35 -7.85
N ARG A 28 -21.52 -25.18 -6.85
CA ARG A 28 -22.94 -24.89 -7.09
C ARG A 28 -23.13 -23.48 -7.64
N GLU A 29 -22.47 -22.49 -7.04
CA GLU A 29 -22.49 -21.09 -7.49
C GLU A 29 -21.95 -20.96 -8.93
N GLU A 30 -20.85 -21.65 -9.27
CA GLU A 30 -20.30 -21.65 -10.64
C GLU A 30 -21.27 -22.28 -11.65
N ALA A 31 -22.01 -23.31 -11.25
CA ALA A 31 -23.02 -23.93 -12.11
C ALA A 31 -24.25 -23.03 -12.34
N GLU A 32 -24.50 -22.06 -11.46
CA GLU A 32 -25.55 -21.04 -11.61
C GLU A 32 -25.13 -19.93 -12.60
N GLY A 33 -23.85 -19.89 -12.98
CA GLY A 33 -23.29 -18.93 -13.93
C GLY A 33 -22.30 -17.96 -13.26
N PRO A 34 -21.56 -17.17 -14.06
CA PRO A 34 -20.66 -16.18 -13.51
C PRO A 34 -21.44 -15.14 -12.68
N TYR A 35 -20.82 -14.67 -11.60
CA TYR A 35 -21.33 -13.53 -10.85
C TYR A 35 -21.27 -12.28 -11.74
N GLU A 36 -22.44 -11.77 -12.15
CA GLU A 36 -22.60 -10.47 -12.79
C GLU A 36 -22.90 -9.43 -11.70
N GLY A 37 -21.85 -8.99 -11.01
CA GLY A 37 -21.95 -7.83 -10.11
C GLY A 37 -22.13 -6.53 -10.87
N GLU A 38 -22.44 -5.45 -10.16
CA GLU A 38 -22.27 -4.11 -10.73
C GLU A 38 -20.79 -3.91 -11.08
N GLU A 39 -20.51 -3.65 -12.36
CA GLU A 39 -19.18 -3.21 -12.76
C GLU A 39 -18.91 -1.87 -12.09
N ASP A 40 -17.94 -1.85 -11.19
CA ASP A 40 -17.41 -0.60 -10.67
C ASP A 40 -16.67 0.08 -11.83
N GLU A 41 -17.30 1.11 -12.43
CA GLU A 41 -16.74 1.88 -13.54
C GLU A 41 -15.33 2.42 -13.22
N GLU A 42 -15.03 2.66 -11.94
CA GLU A 42 -13.73 3.12 -11.46
C GLU A 42 -12.66 2.01 -11.54
N ILE A 43 -13.06 0.75 -11.40
CA ILE A 43 -12.17 -0.43 -11.48
C ILE A 43 -12.08 -0.98 -12.91
N ALA A 44 -13.19 -0.96 -13.65
CA ALA A 44 -13.27 -1.46 -15.04
C ALA A 44 -12.34 -0.69 -16.00
N GLY A 45 -12.06 0.58 -15.71
CA GLY A 45 -11.14 1.42 -16.47
C GLY A 45 -9.65 1.22 -16.15
N ILE A 46 -9.28 0.38 -15.17
CA ILE A 46 -7.89 0.21 -14.77
C ILE A 46 -7.17 -0.71 -15.77
N GLU A 47 -6.21 -0.15 -16.50
CA GLU A 47 -5.36 -0.91 -17.43
C GLU A 47 -4.23 -1.63 -16.67
N TRP A 48 -4.54 -2.80 -16.11
CA TRP A 48 -3.63 -3.58 -15.26
C TRP A 48 -2.30 -3.98 -15.92
N GLY A 49 -2.23 -3.96 -17.26
CA GLY A 49 -1.00 -4.21 -18.02
C GLY A 49 0.06 -3.12 -17.85
N GLU A 50 -0.35 -1.90 -17.49
CA GLU A 50 0.55 -0.76 -17.27
C GLU A 50 0.84 -0.48 -15.80
N ALA A 51 0.29 -1.29 -14.89
CA ALA A 51 0.46 -1.10 -13.46
C ALA A 51 1.95 -1.15 -13.07
N VAL A 52 2.48 -0.03 -12.60
CA VAL A 52 3.87 0.06 -12.15
C VAL A 52 3.96 -0.30 -10.68
N LEU A 53 4.78 -1.30 -10.35
CA LEU A 53 5.11 -1.61 -8.96
C LEU A 53 5.92 -0.45 -8.35
N VAL A 54 5.28 0.33 -7.47
CA VAL A 54 5.94 1.37 -6.69
C VAL A 54 6.42 0.75 -5.38
N ILE A 55 7.71 0.44 -5.30
CA ILE A 55 8.35 0.07 -4.03
C ILE A 55 8.75 1.38 -3.33
N PRO A 56 8.11 1.77 -2.21
CA PRO A 56 8.48 2.99 -1.53
C PRO A 56 9.87 2.82 -0.92
N GLU A 57 10.82 3.68 -1.31
CA GLU A 57 12.11 3.69 -0.65
C GLU A 57 11.96 4.11 0.82
N PRO A 58 12.58 3.37 1.77
CA PRO A 58 12.51 3.72 3.17
C PRO A 58 13.20 5.07 3.39
N LYS A 59 12.51 5.97 4.12
CA LYS A 59 13.09 7.26 4.50
C LYS A 59 14.28 7.03 5.43
N GLN A 60 15.38 7.72 5.17
CA GLN A 60 16.52 7.71 6.09
C GLN A 60 16.18 8.49 7.36
N ALA A 61 16.26 7.83 8.52
CA ALA A 61 16.12 8.50 9.81
C ALA A 61 17.37 9.34 10.10
N VAL A 62 17.17 10.65 10.24
CA VAL A 62 18.23 11.61 10.55
C VAL A 62 17.88 12.42 11.79
N SER A 63 18.89 12.80 12.57
CA SER A 63 18.74 13.77 13.65
C SER A 63 19.02 15.17 13.12
N LEU A 64 17.99 16.01 13.04
CA LEU A 64 18.07 17.39 12.56
C LEU A 64 17.49 18.33 13.61
N ARG A 65 18.15 19.47 13.82
CA ARG A 65 17.61 20.57 14.63
C ARG A 65 16.76 21.47 13.72
N ILE A 66 15.52 21.68 14.12
CA ILE A 66 14.56 22.55 13.43
C ILE A 66 14.04 23.56 14.47
N ASP A 67 13.83 24.80 14.03
CA ASP A 67 13.26 25.83 14.89
C ASP A 67 11.89 25.44 15.42
N ARG A 68 11.61 25.87 16.65
CA ARG A 68 10.43 25.43 17.40
C ARG A 68 9.12 25.86 16.72
N ASP A 69 9.07 27.09 16.25
CA ASP A 69 7.92 27.66 15.55
C ASP A 69 7.57 26.90 14.27
N VAL A 70 8.59 26.46 13.52
CA VAL A 70 8.41 25.62 12.32
C VAL A 70 7.81 24.26 12.70
N ILE A 71 8.31 23.62 13.75
CA ILE A 71 7.74 22.35 14.25
C ILE A 71 6.29 22.55 14.69
N ASP A 72 6.02 23.61 15.46
CA ASP A 72 4.70 23.89 16.02
C ASP A 72 3.69 24.20 14.88
N PHE A 73 4.10 24.93 13.85
CA PHE A 73 3.33 25.15 12.63
C PHE A 73 2.89 23.83 11.98
N PHE A 74 3.82 22.92 11.69
CA PHE A 74 3.46 21.64 11.06
C PHE A 74 2.62 20.75 11.98
N LYS A 75 2.91 20.73 13.29
CA LYS A 75 2.13 19.97 14.27
C LYS A 75 0.68 20.44 14.38
N SER A 76 0.43 21.76 14.25
CA SER A 76 -0.92 22.34 14.29
C SER A 76 -1.86 21.77 13.21
N GLN A 77 -1.30 21.23 12.11
CA GLN A 77 -2.05 20.63 11.01
C GLN A 77 -2.51 19.19 11.30
N GLY A 78 -2.13 18.64 12.46
CA GLY A 78 -2.55 17.31 12.93
C GLY A 78 -1.65 16.15 12.47
N LYS A 79 -2.22 14.94 12.52
CA LYS A 79 -1.52 13.68 12.20
C LYS A 79 -0.89 13.75 10.80
N GLY A 80 0.34 13.26 10.68
CA GLY A 80 1.09 13.27 9.41
C GLY A 80 1.92 14.53 9.17
N TYR A 81 2.12 15.38 10.19
CA TYR A 81 2.94 16.59 10.08
C TYR A 81 4.35 16.33 9.52
N GLN A 82 5.00 15.21 9.88
CA GLN A 82 6.31 14.84 9.34
C GLN A 82 6.26 14.54 7.84
N THR A 83 5.19 13.90 7.35
CA THR A 83 5.00 13.63 5.91
C THR A 83 4.84 14.94 5.15
N ARG A 84 4.06 15.90 5.68
CA ARG A 84 3.91 17.23 5.09
C ARG A 84 5.22 18.01 5.08
N MET A 85 5.95 18.01 6.19
CA MET A 85 7.27 18.64 6.27
C MET A 85 8.23 18.06 5.23
N ASN A 86 8.25 16.73 5.06
CA ASN A 86 9.06 16.06 4.04
C ASN A 86 8.63 16.41 2.61
N ALA A 87 7.33 16.59 2.35
CA ALA A 87 6.83 17.00 1.04
C ALA A 87 7.33 18.41 0.66
N VAL A 88 7.36 19.35 1.61
CA VAL A 88 7.92 20.69 1.41
C VAL A 88 9.40 20.63 1.09
N LEU A 89 10.18 19.86 1.86
CA LEU A 89 11.62 19.68 1.59
C LEU A 89 11.87 19.08 0.20
N ARG A 90 11.06 18.11 -0.21
CA ARG A 90 11.13 17.52 -1.56
C ARG A 90 10.81 18.53 -2.65
N ALA A 91 9.72 19.30 -2.50
CA ALA A 91 9.35 20.32 -3.47
C ALA A 91 10.45 21.39 -3.66
N TYR A 92 11.07 21.82 -2.55
CA TYR A 92 12.20 22.74 -2.60
C TYR A 92 13.41 22.13 -3.33
N MET A 93 13.74 20.86 -3.03
CA MET A 93 14.83 20.14 -3.68
C MET A 93 14.61 20.02 -5.20
N GLU A 94 13.42 19.63 -5.65
CA GLU A 94 13.10 19.50 -7.07
C GLU A 94 13.15 20.85 -7.80
N ALA A 95 12.58 21.91 -7.19
CA ALA A 95 12.65 23.26 -7.75
C ALA A 95 14.10 23.75 -7.90
N LYS A 96 15.00 23.35 -7.00
CA LYS A 96 16.44 23.68 -7.09
C LYS A 96 17.22 22.83 -8.08
N LYS A 97 16.75 21.64 -8.44
CA LYS A 97 17.38 20.79 -9.46
C LYS A 97 16.97 21.17 -10.89
N ALA A 98 15.76 21.69 -11.04
CA ALA A 98 15.18 22.04 -12.34
C ALA A 98 15.64 23.40 -12.89
N GLY A 99 16.29 24.23 -12.08
CA GLY A 99 16.92 25.51 -12.48
C GLY A 99 18.43 25.41 -12.46
#